data_AF-A0A428TCX4-F1
#
_entry.id   AF-A0A428TCX4-F1
#
_cell.length_a   1.000
_cell.length_b   1.000
_cell.length_c   1.000
_cell.angle_alpha   90.00
_cell.angle_beta   90.00
_cell.angle_gamma   90.00
#
_symmetry.space_group_name_H-M   'P 1'
#
loop_
_entity.id
_entity.type
_entity.pdbx_description
1 polymer ?
#
loop_
_entity_poly.entity_id
_entity_poly.type
_entity_poly.pdbx_seq_one_letter_code
_entity_poly.pdbx_strand_id
1 'polypeptide(L)'
;MRFLCLHGYATNAEVLEQQLLPLRSHLPSDWEFEFLEASHEPSSIFTPSLEGDWDSLYAWYNLPLKDDIENALEDILDFIESEGPF
;
A
#
# COMPACT_ATOMS: atom_id res chain seq x y z
N MET A 1 7.46 18.53 0.21
CA MET A 1 7.76 17.29 0.99
C MET A 1 7.31 16.12 0.14
N ARG A 2 7.91 14.94 0.27
CA ARG A 2 7.47 13.74 -0.43
C ARG A 2 6.95 12.76 0.62
N PHE A 3 5.89 12.02 0.33
CA PHE A 3 5.31 11.05 1.26
C PHE A 3 5.14 9.72 0.55
N LEU A 4 5.81 8.69 1.06
CA LEU A 4 5.51 7.32 0.67
C LEU A 4 4.25 6.84 1.41
N CYS A 5 3.22 6.49 0.64
CA CYS A 5 1.90 6.10 1.13
C CYS A 5 1.70 4.60 0.90
N LEU A 6 1.56 3.84 1.99
CA LEU A 6 1.40 2.39 1.97
C LEU A 6 -0.05 2.03 2.29
N HIS A 7 -0.71 1.30 1.39
CA HIS A 7 -2.10 0.89 1.60
C HIS A 7 -2.23 -0.24 2.63
N GLY A 8 -3.44 -0.46 3.13
CA GLY A 8 -3.75 -1.51 4.10
C GLY A 8 -3.92 -2.90 3.47
N TYR A 9 -4.39 -3.85 4.27
CA TYR A 9 -4.70 -5.20 3.81
C TYR A 9 -5.96 -5.24 2.93
N ALA A 10 -5.94 -6.01 1.83
CA ALA A 10 -7.07 -6.19 0.92
C ALA A 10 -7.62 -4.86 0.35
N THR A 11 -6.71 -3.98 -0.03
CA THR A 11 -6.95 -2.72 -0.74
C THR A 11 -5.83 -2.52 -1.74
N ASN A 12 -5.78 -1.38 -2.44
CA ASN A 12 -4.72 -1.04 -3.37
C ASN A 12 -4.29 0.43 -3.25
N ALA A 13 -3.29 0.82 -4.03
CA ALA A 13 -2.76 2.19 -4.08
C ALA A 13 -3.82 3.22 -4.46
N GLU A 14 -4.67 2.91 -5.46
CA GLU A 14 -5.74 3.81 -5.94
C GLU A 14 -6.77 4.09 -4.83
N VAL A 15 -7.19 3.07 -4.09
CA VAL A 15 -8.14 3.22 -2.98
C VAL A 15 -7.54 4.09 -1.88
N LEU A 16 -6.26 3.91 -1.53
CA LEU A 16 -5.60 4.78 -0.55
C LEU A 16 -5.52 6.23 -1.06
N GLU A 17 -5.22 6.43 -2.34
CA GLU A 17 -5.22 7.76 -2.96
C GLU A 17 -6.59 8.44 -2.82
N GLN A 18 -7.69 7.74 -3.14
CA GLN A 18 -9.05 8.27 -2.98
C GLN A 18 -9.37 8.56 -1.51
N GLN A 19 -8.95 7.71 -0.58
CA GLN A 19 -9.15 7.91 0.85
C GLN A 19 -8.40 9.14 1.37
N LEU A 20 -7.20 9.42 0.84
CA LEU A 20 -6.39 10.57 1.23
C LEU A 20 -6.74 11.86 0.47
N LEU A 21 -7.55 11.80 -0.59
CA LEU A 21 -7.90 12.97 -1.41
C LEU A 21 -8.45 14.15 -0.58
N PRO A 22 -9.40 13.98 0.36
CA PRO A 22 -9.90 15.08 1.18
C PRO A 22 -8.84 15.68 2.11
N LEU A 23 -7.87 14.88 2.57
CA LEU A 23 -6.77 15.38 3.38
C LEU A 23 -5.80 16.18 2.51
N ARG A 24 -5.38 15.60 1.39
CA ARG A 24 -4.42 16.19 0.43
C ARG A 24 -4.91 17.53 -0.14
N SER A 25 -6.22 17.71 -0.33
CA SER A 25 -6.80 18.98 -0.81
C SER A 25 -6.61 20.16 0.15
N HIS A 26 -6.24 19.90 1.42
CA HIS A 26 -5.98 20.92 2.43
C HIS A 26 -4.49 21.11 2.73
N LEU A 27 -3.60 20.38 2.05
CA LEU A 27 -2.17 20.45 2.23
C LEU A 27 -1.51 21.33 1.15
N PRO A 28 -0.26 21.80 1.35
CA PRO A 28 0.46 22.55 0.33
C PRO A 28 0.54 21.79 -0.99
N SER A 29 0.31 22.50 -2.11
CA SER A 29 0.25 21.89 -3.45
C SER A 29 1.60 21.42 -3.98
N ASP A 30 2.70 21.83 -3.35
CA ASP A 30 4.07 21.41 -3.62
C ASP A 30 4.49 20.17 -2.80
N TRP A 31 3.56 19.55 -2.07
CA TRP A 31 3.78 18.24 -1.44
C TRP A 31 3.39 17.13 -2.41
N GLU A 32 4.26 16.13 -2.53
CA GLU A 32 4.09 14.98 -3.42
C GLU A 32 3.76 13.74 -2.59
N PHE A 33 2.92 12.86 -3.15
CA PHE A 33 2.46 11.63 -2.50
C PHE A 33 2.65 10.49 -3.48
N GLU A 34 3.51 9.54 -3.12
CA GLU A 34 3.80 8.34 -3.89
C GLU A 34 3.00 7.18 -3.29
N PHE A 35 2.13 6.54 -4.07
CA PHE A 35 1.29 5.45 -3.60
C PHE A 35 1.84 4.13 -4.11
N LEU A 36 2.51 3.39 -3.22
CA LEU A 36 3.15 2.13 -3.58
C LEU A 36 2.16 0.97 -3.45
N GLU A 37 2.10 0.15 -4.50
CA GLU A 37 1.29 -1.07 -4.53
C GLU A 37 2.06 -2.23 -3.91
N ALA A 38 1.40 -2.99 -3.04
CA ALA A 38 1.97 -4.20 -2.47
C ALA A 38 1.96 -5.35 -3.49
N SER A 39 2.83 -6.34 -3.28
CA SER A 39 3.07 -7.41 -4.26
C SER A 39 2.23 -8.67 -4.08
N HIS A 40 1.54 -8.84 -2.94
CA HIS A 40 0.86 -10.11 -2.62
C HIS A 40 -0.65 -10.03 -2.78
N GLU A 41 -1.26 -11.10 -3.28
CA GLU A 41 -2.71 -11.27 -3.24
C GLU A 41 -3.19 -11.57 -1.80
N PRO A 42 -4.27 -10.91 -1.33
CA PRO A 42 -4.88 -11.19 -0.04
C PRO A 42 -5.43 -12.61 0.03
N SER A 43 -5.18 -13.28 1.15
CA SER A 43 -5.70 -14.61 1.43
C SER A 43 -7.21 -14.57 1.63
N SER A 44 -7.89 -15.47 0.92
CA SER A 44 -9.33 -15.73 1.05
C SER A 44 -9.78 -16.10 2.48
N ILE A 45 -8.85 -16.54 3.35
CA ILE A 45 -9.12 -16.81 4.77
C ILE A 45 -9.51 -15.52 5.52
N PHE A 46 -8.90 -14.40 5.17
CA PHE A 46 -9.13 -13.10 5.81
C PHE A 46 -10.13 -12.23 5.05
N THR A 47 -10.47 -12.62 3.82
CA THR A 47 -11.40 -11.93 2.94
C THR A 47 -12.62 -12.79 2.56
N PRO A 48 -13.20 -13.62 3.45
CA PRO A 48 -14.20 -14.63 3.05
C PRO A 48 -15.52 -14.02 2.55
N SER A 49 -15.79 -12.76 2.90
CA SER A 49 -17.00 -12.02 2.51
C SER A 49 -16.76 -11.02 1.37
N LEU A 50 -15.54 -10.94 0.84
CA LEU A 50 -15.26 -10.14 -0.35
C LEU A 50 -15.75 -10.93 -1.57
N GLU A 51 -17.05 -10.83 -1.86
CA GLU A 51 -17.66 -11.32 -3.09
C GLU A 51 -17.51 -10.26 -4.19
N GLY A 52 -16.96 -10.60 -5.35
CA GLY A 52 -16.84 -9.71 -6.51
C GLY A 52 -15.54 -9.90 -7.33
N ASP A 53 -15.52 -9.34 -8.55
CA ASP A 53 -14.30 -9.16 -9.34
C ASP A 53 -13.46 -8.06 -8.67
N TRP A 54 -12.51 -8.49 -7.85
CA TRP A 54 -11.56 -7.62 -7.18
C TRP A 54 -10.16 -7.91 -7.72
N ASP A 55 -10.01 -7.83 -9.05
CA ASP A 55 -8.78 -8.15 -9.81
C ASP A 55 -7.57 -7.26 -9.47
N SER A 56 -7.61 -6.50 -8.39
CA SER A 56 -6.59 -5.51 -8.03
C SER A 56 -6.60 -5.19 -6.53
N LEU A 57 -6.75 -6.18 -5.64
CA LEU A 57 -6.51 -5.98 -4.21
C LEU A 57 -5.21 -6.65 -3.82
N TYR A 58 -4.47 -6.01 -2.93
CA TYR A 58 -3.14 -6.43 -2.55
C TYR A 58 -2.92 -6.37 -1.03
N ALA A 59 -1.84 -6.98 -0.58
CA ALA A 59 -1.38 -7.02 0.79
C ALA A 59 0.15 -7.04 0.83
N TRP A 60 0.72 -6.47 1.89
CA TRP A 60 2.16 -6.56 2.17
C TRP A 60 2.56 -7.95 2.66
N TYR A 61 1.68 -8.58 3.45
CA TYR A 61 1.82 -9.95 3.93
C TYR A 61 0.44 -10.51 4.28
N ASN A 62 0.28 -11.83 4.24
CA ASN A 62 -0.97 -12.52 4.60
C ASN A 62 -1.06 -12.91 6.07
N LEU A 63 0.06 -13.31 6.64
CA LEU A 63 0.20 -13.59 8.07
C LEU A 63 1.37 -12.76 8.59
N PRO A 64 1.30 -12.27 9.84
CA PRO A 64 2.40 -11.54 10.45
C PRO A 64 3.50 -12.51 10.94
N LEU A 65 3.94 -13.43 10.08
CA LEU A 65 5.11 -14.27 10.36
C LEU A 65 6.37 -13.44 10.15
N LYS A 66 7.45 -13.82 10.83
CA LYS A 66 8.72 -13.08 10.80
C LYS A 66 9.20 -12.87 9.36
N ASP A 67 9.30 -13.95 8.59
CA ASP A 67 9.85 -13.91 7.24
C ASP A 67 8.95 -13.12 6.28
N ASP A 68 7.62 -13.21 6.43
CA ASP A 68 6.66 -12.45 5.61
C ASP A 68 6.79 -10.93 5.85
N ILE A 69 6.97 -10.52 7.10
CA ILE A 69 7.18 -9.11 7.47
C ILE A 69 8.56 -8.62 6.99
N GLU A 70 9.60 -9.45 7.12
CA GLU A 70 10.95 -9.11 6.68
C GLU A 70 10.99 -8.91 5.16
N ASN A 71 10.36 -9.79 4.37
CA ASN A 71 10.26 -9.65 2.92
C ASN A 71 9.50 -8.37 2.52
N ALA A 72 8.35 -8.10 3.15
CA ALA A 72 7.59 -6.89 2.88
C ALA A 72 8.37 -5.61 3.19
N LEU A 73 9.17 -5.64 4.27
CA LEU A 73 10.05 -4.53 4.63
C LEU A 73 11.18 -4.36 3.62
N GLU A 74 11.79 -5.45 3.14
CA GLU A 74 12.84 -5.41 2.11
C GLU A 74 12.32 -4.78 0.82
N ASP A 75 11.15 -5.20 0.32
CA ASP A 75 10.50 -4.61 -0.86
C ASP A 75 10.32 -3.07 -0.73
N ILE A 76 9.88 -2.61 0.45
CA ILE A 76 9.68 -1.18 0.72
C ILE A 76 11.02 -0.44 0.81
N LEU A 77 12.04 -1.04 1.42
CA LEU A 77 13.36 -0.42 1.54
C LEU A 77 14.05 -0.29 0.18
N ASP A 78 13.93 -1.31 -0.67
CA ASP A 78 14.44 -1.28 -2.05
C ASP A 78 13.78 -0.16 -2.87
N PHE A 79 12.46 0.03 -2.70
CA PHE A 79 11.73 1.14 -3.32
C PHE A 79 12.20 2.51 -2.78
N ILE A 80 12.41 2.63 -1.47
CA ILE A 80 12.91 3.87 -0.85
C ILE A 80 14.33 4.19 -1.35
N GLU A 81 15.20 3.19 -1.49
CA GLU A 81 16.56 3.37 -1.99
C GLU A 81 16.58 3.84 -3.45
N SER A 82 15.67 3.31 -4.29
CA SER A 82 15.61 3.64 -5.72
C SER A 82 14.91 4.97 -6.03
N GLU A 83 13.78 5.28 -5.38
CA GLU A 83 12.90 6.39 -5.74
C GLU A 83 12.87 7.54 -4.71
N GLY A 84 13.57 7.36 -3.57
CA GLY A 84 13.67 8.34 -2.51
C GLY A 84 14.53 9.58 -2.88
N PRO A 85 14.70 10.53 -1.93
CA PRO A 85 14.14 10.53 -0.59
C PRO A 85 12.65 10.91 -0.60
N PHE A 86 11.88 10.27 0.28
CA PHE A 86 10.51 10.65 0.61
C PHE A 86 10.51 11.51 1.88
#